data_AF-K6V163-F1
#
_entry.id   AF-K6V163-F1
#
_cell.length_a   1.000
_cell.length_b   1.000
_cell.length_c   1.000
_cell.angle_alpha   90.00
_cell.angle_beta   90.00
_cell.angle_gamma   90.00
#
_symmetry.space_group_name_H-M   'P 1'
#
loop_
_entity.id
_entity.type
_entity.pdbx_description
1 polymer ?
#
loop_
_entity_poly.entity_id
_entity_poly.type
_entity_poly.pdbx_seq_one_letter_code
_entity_poly.pdbx_strand_id
1 'polypeptide(L)'
;MSSSKCVSTRVAAFVLYLIPLIYSFLVVVFGFIEYEQKKTYNLLMLCVLYGVVIILICSVGCYGIIAENVTSIRSTIILLIVNNIIMTMLITFLLIDILNFPHVVTVHRASKFLQFVVQDKKIGLAFCSLVYALIFFSFCFMWTIGDYLAQLDAKLCLDDLRYSHDRMQQKKKKHPTKLLGDESEFLIKV
;
A
#
# COMPACT_ATOMS: atom_id res chain seq x y z
N MET A 1 -14.46 8.35 -24.65
CA MET A 1 -14.22 9.00 -23.33
C MET A 1 -13.80 8.04 -22.20
N SER A 2 -13.92 6.70 -22.29
CA SER A 2 -13.50 5.81 -21.18
C SER A 2 -11.99 5.57 -21.06
N SER A 3 -11.24 5.62 -22.17
CA SER A 3 -9.79 5.36 -22.18
C SER A 3 -8.99 6.37 -21.33
N SER A 4 -9.30 7.68 -21.40
CA SER A 4 -8.59 8.70 -20.63
C SER A 4 -8.82 8.61 -19.12
N LYS A 5 -10.01 8.20 -18.67
CA LYS A 5 -10.31 8.02 -17.24
C LYS A 5 -9.56 6.82 -16.67
N CYS A 6 -9.47 5.73 -17.43
CA CYS A 6 -8.77 4.51 -17.02
C CYS A 6 -7.24 4.71 -16.93
N VAL A 7 -6.65 5.50 -17.83
CA VAL A 7 -5.24 5.87 -17.74
C VAL A 7 -4.99 6.80 -16.54
N SER A 8 -5.90 7.76 -16.29
CA SER A 8 -5.79 8.66 -15.14
C SER A 8 -5.86 7.94 -13.79
N THR A 9 -6.75 6.95 -13.63
CA THR A 9 -6.85 6.16 -12.39
C THR A 9 -5.65 5.24 -12.21
N ARG A 10 -5.10 4.68 -13.29
CA ARG A 10 -3.86 3.89 -13.27
C ARG A 10 -2.65 4.71 -12.79
N VAL A 11 -2.48 5.92 -13.33
CA VAL A 11 -1.39 6.82 -12.92
C VAL A 11 -1.56 7.26 -11.47
N ALA A 12 -2.77 7.62 -11.06
CA ALA A 12 -3.05 8.00 -9.68
C ALA A 12 -2.76 6.84 -8.70
N ALA A 13 -3.18 5.61 -9.02
CA ALA A 13 -2.87 4.44 -8.22
C ALA A 13 -1.35 4.19 -8.12
N PHE A 14 -0.61 4.37 -9.21
CA PHE A 14 0.85 4.23 -9.21
C PHE A 14 1.53 5.27 -8.30
N VAL A 15 1.11 6.54 -8.39
CA VAL A 15 1.62 7.62 -7.52
C VAL A 15 1.35 7.32 -6.04
N LEU A 16 0.23 6.68 -5.72
CA LEU A 16 -0.10 6.33 -4.34
C LEU A 16 0.79 5.24 -3.75
N TYR A 17 1.33 4.31 -4.56
CA TYR A 17 2.35 3.36 -4.10
C TYR A 17 3.74 4.01 -3.95
N LEU A 18 4.01 5.14 -4.61
CA LEU A 18 5.26 5.89 -4.42
C LEU A 18 5.32 6.60 -3.07
N ILE A 19 4.19 7.06 -2.53
CA ILE A 19 4.15 7.77 -1.24
C ILE A 19 4.71 6.90 -0.09
N PRO A 20 4.27 5.63 0.08
CA PRO A 20 4.86 4.71 1.05
C PRO A 20 6.31 4.36 0.81
N LEU A 21 6.73 4.34 -0.45
CA LEU A 21 8.12 4.13 -0.81
C LEU A 21 9.00 5.29 -0.33
N ILE A 22 8.52 6.54 -0.50
CA ILE A 22 9.23 7.74 -0.05
C ILE A 22 9.37 7.75 1.48
N TYR A 23 8.28 7.56 2.24
CA TYR A 23 8.43 7.58 3.70
C TYR A 23 9.22 6.38 4.22
N SER A 24 9.13 5.22 3.58
CA SER A 24 9.96 4.06 3.94
C SER A 24 11.45 4.37 3.78
N PHE A 25 11.82 5.00 2.67
CA PHE A 25 13.18 5.48 2.45
C PHE A 25 13.61 6.48 3.53
N LEU A 26 12.75 7.43 3.90
CA LEU A 26 13.02 8.36 5.00
C LEU A 26 13.27 7.65 6.34
N VAL A 27 12.50 6.60 6.66
CA VAL A 27 12.70 5.79 7.87
C VAL A 27 14.04 5.05 7.86
N VAL A 28 14.44 4.50 6.70
CA VAL A 28 15.74 3.83 6.55
C VAL A 28 16.89 4.83 6.71
N VAL A 29 16.83 5.98 6.03
CA VAL A 29 17.85 7.04 6.15
C VAL A 29 17.95 7.53 7.60
N PHE A 30 16.82 7.71 8.28
CA PHE A 30 16.81 8.08 9.68
C PHE A 30 17.53 7.05 10.56
N GLY A 31 17.27 5.76 10.35
CA GLY A 31 17.96 4.67 11.05
C GLY A 31 19.48 4.70 10.85
N PHE A 32 19.95 5.01 9.64
CA PHE A 32 21.38 5.15 9.34
C PHE A 32 22.02 6.36 10.04
N ILE A 33 21.36 7.52 10.04
CA ILE A 33 21.84 8.73 10.73
C ILE A 33 22.00 8.45 12.22
N GLU A 34 21.04 7.76 12.84
CA GLU A 34 21.13 7.42 14.27
C GLU A 34 22.27 6.44 14.56
N TYR A 35 22.46 5.45 13.68
CA TYR A 35 23.53 4.47 13.83
C TYR A 35 24.91 5.13 13.88
N GLU A 36 25.19 6.07 12.97
CA GLU A 36 26.45 6.81 12.95
C GLU A 36 26.68 7.58 14.26
N GLN A 37 25.63 8.15 14.86
CA GLN A 37 25.79 8.95 16.07
C GLN A 37 25.92 8.14 17.36
N LYS A 38 25.15 7.05 17.54
CA LYS A 38 25.01 6.39 18.85
C LYS A 38 25.40 4.90 18.89
N LYS A 39 25.82 4.33 17.75
CA LYS A 39 26.22 2.92 17.56
C LYS A 39 25.17 1.91 18.07
N THR A 40 23.89 2.24 17.94
CA THR A 40 22.77 1.35 18.31
C THR A 40 22.36 0.46 17.15
N TYR A 41 22.79 -0.81 17.18
CA TYR A 41 22.50 -1.76 16.10
C TYR A 41 21.04 -2.24 16.05
N ASN A 42 20.40 -2.43 17.20
CA ASN A 42 19.06 -3.04 17.26
C ASN A 42 17.99 -2.22 16.54
N LEU A 43 18.05 -0.89 16.68
CA LEU A 43 17.06 -0.02 16.07
C LEU A 43 17.30 0.17 14.57
N LEU A 44 18.57 0.28 14.14
CA LEU A 44 18.93 0.26 12.73
C LEU A 44 18.37 -0.99 12.05
N MET A 45 18.59 -2.16 12.64
CA MET A 45 18.07 -3.42 12.10
C MET A 45 16.55 -3.41 11.96
N LEU A 46 15.83 -2.88 12.95
CA LEU A 46 14.37 -2.79 12.91
C LEU A 46 13.88 -1.81 11.84
N CYS A 47 14.48 -0.61 11.74
CA CYS A 47 14.14 0.37 10.71
C CYS A 47 14.45 -0.12 9.30
N VAL A 48 15.61 -0.78 9.10
CA VAL A 48 16.00 -1.35 7.81
C VAL A 48 15.07 -2.50 7.43
N LEU A 49 14.82 -3.45 8.33
CA LEU A 49 13.96 -4.60 8.05
C LEU A 49 12.53 -4.13 7.71
N TYR A 50 11.99 -3.23 8.52
CA TYR A 50 10.67 -2.64 8.28
C TYR A 50 10.62 -1.87 6.95
N GLY A 51 11.61 -1.03 6.67
CA GLY A 51 11.67 -0.25 5.43
C GLY A 51 11.78 -1.13 4.19
N VAL A 52 12.61 -2.18 4.24
CA VAL A 52 12.77 -3.15 3.14
C VAL A 52 11.47 -3.89 2.87
N VAL A 53 10.75 -4.33 3.90
CA VAL A 53 9.44 -5.00 3.75
C VAL A 53 8.45 -4.09 3.02
N ILE A 54 8.38 -2.80 3.39
CA ILE A 54 7.50 -1.84 2.71
C ILE A 54 7.92 -1.64 1.26
N ILE A 55 9.22 -1.50 0.99
CA ILE A 55 9.74 -1.33 -0.38
C ILE A 55 9.34 -2.54 -1.24
N LEU A 56 9.42 -3.76 -0.72
CA LEU A 56 8.98 -4.96 -1.42
C LEU A 56 7.47 -4.94 -1.70
N ILE A 57 6.64 -4.59 -0.71
CA ILE A 57 5.19 -4.48 -0.89
C ILE A 57 4.85 -3.44 -1.96
N CYS A 58 5.49 -2.28 -1.93
CA CYS A 58 5.27 -1.22 -2.92
C CYS A 58 5.73 -1.65 -4.31
N SER A 59 6.84 -2.37 -4.41
CA SER A 59 7.35 -2.90 -5.68
C SER A 59 6.39 -3.92 -6.30
N VAL A 60 5.84 -4.82 -5.49
CA VAL A 60 4.81 -5.79 -5.92
C VAL A 60 3.51 -5.07 -6.31
N GLY A 61 3.14 -4.00 -5.62
CA GLY A 61 1.98 -3.15 -5.95
C GLY A 61 2.17 -2.46 -7.30
N CYS A 62 3.31 -1.79 -7.50
CA CYS A 62 3.68 -1.16 -8.76
C CYS A 62 3.72 -2.16 -9.92
N TYR A 63 4.31 -3.35 -9.70
CA TYR A 63 4.30 -4.43 -10.69
C TYR A 63 2.86 -4.87 -11.01
N GLY A 64 2.01 -5.03 -10.01
CA GLY A 64 0.59 -5.36 -10.18
C GLY A 64 -0.16 -4.35 -11.06
N ILE A 65 0.12 -3.06 -10.91
CA ILE A 65 -0.45 -2.00 -11.75
C ILE A 65 0.08 -2.09 -13.20
N ILE A 66 1.38 -2.34 -13.38
CA ILE A 66 2.00 -2.42 -14.71
C ILE A 66 1.50 -3.64 -15.48
N ALA A 67 1.49 -4.80 -14.82
CA ALA A 67 1.08 -6.08 -15.38
C ALA A 67 -0.43 -6.32 -15.39
N GLU A 68 -1.24 -5.34 -14.92
CA GLU A 68 -2.70 -5.46 -14.78
C GLU A 68 -3.11 -6.74 -13.98
N ASN A 69 -2.32 -7.10 -12.97
CA ASN A 69 -2.56 -8.29 -12.15
C ASN A 69 -3.40 -7.96 -10.91
N VAL A 70 -4.70 -8.30 -10.97
CA VAL A 70 -5.68 -8.10 -9.89
C VAL A 70 -5.22 -8.70 -8.56
N THR A 71 -4.70 -9.93 -8.55
CA THR A 71 -4.32 -10.63 -7.32
C THR A 71 -3.19 -9.91 -6.59
N SER A 72 -2.25 -9.34 -7.36
CA SER A 72 -1.14 -8.54 -6.82
C SER A 72 -1.64 -7.25 -6.20
N ILE A 73 -2.56 -6.54 -6.87
CA ILE A 73 -3.12 -5.28 -6.35
C ILE A 73 -3.99 -5.55 -5.11
N ARG A 74 -4.82 -6.60 -5.14
CA ARG A 74 -5.71 -6.99 -4.04
C ARG A 74 -4.96 -7.37 -2.76
N SER A 75 -3.82 -8.05 -2.87
CA SER A 75 -3.01 -8.39 -1.70
C SER A 75 -2.24 -7.18 -1.16
N THR A 76 -1.69 -6.36 -2.05
CA THR A 76 -0.86 -5.22 -1.66
C THR A 76 -1.65 -4.05 -1.08
N ILE A 77 -2.89 -3.81 -1.51
CA ILE A 77 -3.73 -2.74 -0.94
C ILE A 77 -4.03 -2.97 0.55
N ILE A 78 -4.31 -4.21 0.95
CA ILE A 78 -4.56 -4.57 2.36
C ILE A 78 -3.29 -4.34 3.19
N LEU A 79 -2.14 -4.80 2.69
CA LEU A 79 -0.86 -4.59 3.35
C LEU A 79 -0.54 -3.09 3.48
N LEU A 80 -0.87 -2.28 2.47
CA LEU A 80 -0.68 -0.82 2.50
C LEU A 80 -1.55 -0.16 3.58
N ILE A 81 -2.82 -0.57 3.70
CA ILE A 81 -3.74 -0.08 4.74
C ILE A 81 -3.18 -0.38 6.13
N VAL A 82 -2.83 -1.64 6.38
CA VAL A 82 -2.28 -2.08 7.67
C VAL A 82 -1.00 -1.31 7.98
N ASN A 83 -0.12 -1.14 6.99
CA ASN A 83 1.13 -0.42 7.16
C ASN A 83 0.91 1.05 7.54
N ASN A 84 -0.01 1.74 6.87
CA ASN A 84 -0.33 3.12 7.17
C ASN A 84 -0.92 3.28 8.60
N ILE A 85 -1.73 2.32 9.06
CA ILE A 85 -2.25 2.32 10.44
C ILE A 85 -1.09 2.19 11.45
N ILE A 86 -0.21 1.19 11.27
CA ILE A 86 0.94 0.96 12.15
C ILE A 86 1.83 2.21 12.20
N MET A 87 2.17 2.78 11.03
CA MET A 87 3.01 3.99 10.95
C MET A 87 2.37 5.19 11.62
N THR A 88 1.06 5.37 11.47
CA THR A 88 0.35 6.47 12.15
C THR A 88 0.46 6.32 13.66
N MET A 89 0.30 5.10 14.19
CA MET A 89 0.45 4.84 15.62
C MET A 89 1.88 5.13 16.08
N LEU A 90 2.89 4.59 15.39
CA LEU A 90 4.30 4.79 15.74
C LEU A 90 4.71 6.26 15.73
N ILE A 91 4.32 7.02 14.71
CA ILE A 91 4.65 8.44 14.60
C ILE A 91 3.88 9.27 15.60
N THR A 92 2.63 8.91 15.90
CA THR A 92 1.85 9.62 16.93
C THR A 92 2.49 9.44 18.29
N PHE A 93 2.93 8.22 18.64
CA PHE A 93 3.70 7.99 19.87
C PHE A 93 5.00 8.79 19.89
N LEU A 94 5.76 8.76 18.79
CA LEU A 94 6.99 9.54 18.67
C LEU A 94 6.74 11.05 18.82
N LEU A 95 5.67 11.58 18.23
CA LEU A 95 5.30 12.99 18.30
C LEU A 95 4.89 13.40 19.73
N ILE A 96 4.08 12.57 20.41
CA ILE A 96 3.68 12.79 21.81
C ILE A 96 4.92 12.80 22.70
N ASP A 97 5.84 11.87 22.49
CA ASP A 97 7.07 11.78 23.28
C ASP A 97 7.98 13.01 23.10
N ILE A 98 8.10 13.53 21.87
CA ILE A 98 8.85 14.78 21.58
C ILE A 98 8.20 16.01 22.24
N LEU A 99 6.86 16.07 22.26
CA LEU A 99 6.12 17.23 22.74
C LEU A 99 6.01 17.28 24.27
N ASN A 100 5.60 16.18 24.90
CA ASN A 100 5.24 16.14 26.32
C ASN A 100 6.39 15.77 27.25
N PHE A 101 7.39 15.01 26.79
CA PHE A 101 8.42 14.44 27.66
C PHE A 101 9.88 14.76 27.28
N PRO A 102 10.24 16.01 26.94
CA PRO A 102 11.65 16.35 26.66
C PRO A 102 12.57 16.08 27.86
N HIS A 103 12.04 16.11 29.09
CA HIS A 103 12.82 15.98 30.32
C HIS A 103 12.77 14.59 30.99
N VAL A 104 11.81 13.72 30.61
CA VAL A 104 11.70 12.35 31.18
C VAL A 104 12.59 11.37 30.41
N VAL A 105 12.82 11.60 29.12
CA VAL A 105 13.76 10.84 28.28
C VAL A 105 15.22 10.97 28.73
N THR A 106 15.59 12.14 29.24
CA THR A 106 16.93 12.40 29.81
C THR A 106 17.11 11.78 31.20
N VAL A 107 16.04 11.64 31.99
CA VAL A 107 16.10 11.14 33.38
C VAL A 107 15.89 9.62 33.50
N HIS A 108 15.06 9.00 32.65
CA HIS A 108 14.72 7.57 32.74
C HIS A 108 15.59 6.61 31.90
N ARG A 109 16.72 7.06 31.30
CA ARG A 109 17.56 6.20 30.43
C ARG A 109 16.74 5.47 29.34
N ALA A 110 15.70 6.12 28.82
CA ALA A 110 14.97 5.58 27.67
C ALA A 110 15.91 5.47 26.45
N SER A 111 15.56 4.56 25.53
CA SER A 111 16.30 4.23 24.30
C SER A 111 17.04 5.44 23.72
N LYS A 112 18.33 5.23 23.38
CA LYS A 112 19.22 6.22 22.74
C LYS A 112 18.56 6.97 21.55
N PHE A 113 17.57 6.34 20.92
CA PHE A 113 16.64 6.89 19.93
C PHE A 113 15.90 8.13 20.40
N LEU A 114 15.11 8.03 21.47
CA LEU A 114 14.35 9.16 22.00
C LEU A 114 15.29 10.29 22.45
N GLN A 115 16.46 9.95 22.99
CA GLN A 115 17.44 10.96 23.38
C GLN A 115 18.01 11.74 22.19
N PHE A 116 18.04 11.18 20.97
CA PHE A 116 18.52 11.89 19.77
C PHE A 116 17.43 12.81 19.21
N VAL A 117 16.21 12.28 19.10
CA VAL A 117 15.05 13.04 18.62
C VAL A 117 14.72 14.23 19.54
N VAL A 118 14.97 14.10 20.84
CA VAL A 118 14.82 15.18 21.82
C VAL A 118 16.01 16.18 21.80
N GLN A 119 17.23 15.75 21.42
CA GLN A 119 18.42 16.61 21.35
C GLN A 119 18.28 17.67 20.25
N ASP A 120 17.84 17.27 19.05
CA ASP A 120 17.53 18.17 17.94
C ASP A 120 16.02 18.22 17.69
N LYS A 121 15.28 18.75 18.66
CA LYS A 121 13.81 18.84 18.65
C LYS A 121 13.22 19.37 17.34
N LYS A 122 13.91 20.29 16.65
CA LYS A 122 13.48 20.83 15.35
C LYS A 122 13.53 19.78 14.23
N ILE A 123 14.58 18.97 14.16
CA ILE A 123 14.78 17.96 13.12
C ILE A 123 13.79 16.81 13.34
N GLY A 124 13.65 16.34 14.59
CA GLY A 124 12.68 15.30 14.95
C GLY A 124 11.23 15.71 14.66
N LEU A 125 10.86 16.95 14.99
CA LEU A 125 9.51 17.45 14.74
C LEU A 125 9.23 17.66 13.25
N ALA A 126 10.21 18.13 12.48
CA ALA A 126 10.11 18.25 11.02
C ALA A 126 9.94 16.88 10.35
N PHE A 127 10.73 15.88 10.79
CA PHE A 127 10.60 14.50 10.31
C PHE A 127 9.22 13.91 10.61
N CYS A 128 8.77 13.97 11.86
CA CYS A 128 7.45 13.48 12.25
C CYS A 128 6.33 14.18 11.47
N SER A 129 6.40 15.51 11.32
CA SER A 129 5.41 16.27 10.56
C SER A 129 5.37 15.89 9.09
N LEU A 130 6.53 15.75 8.44
CA LEU A 130 6.63 15.36 7.04
C LEU A 130 6.04 13.96 6.81
N VAL A 131 6.43 12.98 7.62
CA VAL A 131 5.95 11.62 7.45
C VAL A 131 4.46 11.52 7.79
N TYR A 132 3.99 12.24 8.80
CA TYR A 132 2.56 12.32 9.12
C TYR A 132 1.74 12.90 7.96
N ALA A 133 2.22 13.96 7.32
CA ALA A 133 1.58 14.53 6.14
C ALA A 133 1.52 13.52 4.98
N LEU A 134 2.62 12.81 4.69
CA LEU A 134 2.66 11.77 3.67
C LEU A 134 1.65 10.63 3.94
N ILE A 135 1.54 10.20 5.20
CA ILE A 135 0.57 9.16 5.59
C ILE A 135 -0.86 9.68 5.44
N PHE A 136 -1.13 10.91 5.86
CA PHE A 136 -2.44 11.53 5.69
C PHE A 136 -2.85 11.60 4.22
N PHE A 137 -1.96 12.06 3.36
CA PHE A 137 -2.16 12.04 1.90
C PHE A 137 -2.41 10.62 1.39
N SER A 138 -1.64 9.63 1.86
CA SER A 138 -1.84 8.23 1.48
C SER A 138 -3.23 7.73 1.86
N PHE A 139 -3.74 8.05 3.07
CA PHE A 139 -5.09 7.68 3.50
C PHE A 139 -6.20 8.35 2.69
N CYS A 140 -6.11 9.67 2.47
CA CYS A 140 -7.14 10.41 1.76
C CYS A 140 -7.38 9.89 0.33
N PHE A 141 -6.31 9.42 -0.32
CA PHE A 141 -6.35 8.98 -1.71
C PHE A 141 -6.32 7.46 -1.87
N MET A 142 -6.27 6.69 -0.78
CA MET A 142 -6.23 5.23 -0.81
C MET A 142 -7.43 4.60 -1.55
N TRP A 143 -8.59 5.24 -1.45
CA TRP A 143 -9.80 4.82 -2.17
C TRP A 143 -9.57 4.74 -3.68
N THR A 144 -8.70 5.58 -4.26
CA THR A 144 -8.39 5.55 -5.70
C THR A 144 -7.74 4.24 -6.15
N ILE A 145 -6.95 3.59 -5.30
CA ILE A 145 -6.42 2.24 -5.58
C ILE A 145 -7.56 1.21 -5.58
N GLY A 146 -8.51 1.35 -4.65
CA GLY A 146 -9.71 0.52 -4.57
C GLY A 146 -10.59 0.65 -5.81
N ASP A 147 -10.84 1.87 -6.29
CA ASP A 147 -11.58 2.12 -7.53
C ASP A 147 -10.87 1.50 -8.74
N TYR A 148 -9.54 1.58 -8.82
CA TYR A 148 -8.77 0.94 -9.88
C TYR A 148 -8.89 -0.58 -9.83
N LEU A 149 -8.81 -1.18 -8.63
CA LEU A 149 -9.02 -2.61 -8.45
C LEU A 149 -10.42 -3.04 -8.89
N ALA A 150 -11.46 -2.31 -8.51
CA ALA A 150 -12.84 -2.58 -8.91
C ALA A 150 -13.04 -2.50 -10.44
N GLN A 151 -12.41 -1.51 -11.10
CA GLN A 151 -12.41 -1.40 -12.56
C GLN A 151 -11.74 -2.62 -13.22
N LEU A 152 -10.63 -3.09 -12.65
CA LEU A 152 -9.88 -4.23 -13.17
C LEU A 152 -10.64 -5.56 -12.98
N ASP A 153 -11.28 -5.74 -11.82
CA ASP A 153 -12.16 -6.87 -11.54
C ASP A 153 -13.38 -6.90 -12.48
N ALA A 154 -14.00 -5.75 -12.75
CA ALA A 154 -15.10 -5.65 -13.70
C ALA A 154 -14.67 -6.01 -15.14
N LYS A 155 -13.46 -5.61 -15.55
CA LYS A 155 -12.89 -5.93 -16.87
C LYS A 155 -12.67 -7.43 -17.01
N LEU A 156 -12.05 -8.08 -16.02
CA LEU A 156 -11.82 -9.52 -16.01
C LEU A 156 -13.12 -10.33 -16.04
N CYS A 157 -14.10 -9.96 -15.22
CA CYS A 157 -15.41 -10.61 -15.22
C CYS A 157 -16.11 -10.50 -16.58
N LEU A 158 -16.01 -9.34 -17.24
CA LEU A 158 -16.63 -9.12 -18.55
C LEU A 158 -15.92 -9.91 -19.66
N ASP A 159 -14.60 -10.06 -19.59
CA ASP A 159 -13.83 -10.88 -20.53
C ASP A 159 -14.12 -12.39 -20.33
N ASP A 160 -14.28 -12.85 -19.09
CA ASP A 160 -14.71 -14.23 -18.79
C ASP A 160 -16.13 -14.52 -19.31
N LEU A 161 -17.05 -13.56 -19.15
CA LEU A 161 -18.40 -13.66 -19.71
C LEU A 161 -18.40 -13.70 -21.24
N ARG A 162 -17.59 -12.85 -21.89
CA ARG A 162 -17.42 -12.86 -23.35
C ARG A 162 -16.85 -14.18 -23.84
N TYR A 163 -15.78 -14.67 -23.21
CA TYR A 163 -15.18 -15.95 -23.56
C TYR A 163 -16.18 -17.10 -23.41
N SER A 164 -16.94 -17.12 -22.31
CA SER A 164 -17.98 -18.11 -22.08
C SER A 164 -19.10 -18.04 -23.12
N HIS A 165 -19.56 -16.84 -23.45
CA HIS A 165 -20.58 -16.61 -24.48
C HIS A 165 -20.11 -17.07 -25.87
N ASP A 166 -18.88 -16.73 -26.26
CA ASP A 166 -18.30 -17.14 -27.55
C ASP A 166 -18.15 -18.66 -27.63
N ARG A 167 -17.76 -19.31 -26.52
CA ARG A 167 -17.69 -20.77 -26.42
C ARG A 167 -19.07 -21.41 -26.57
N MET A 168 -20.11 -20.79 -26.00
CA MET A 168 -21.50 -21.23 -26.16
C MET A 168 -21.99 -21.07 -27.60
N GLN A 169 -21.70 -19.93 -28.26
CA GLN A 169 -22.04 -19.75 -29.67
C GLN A 169 -21.32 -20.75 -30.58
N GLN A 170 -20.05 -21.05 -30.32
CA GLN A 170 -19.31 -22.07 -31.06
C GLN A 170 -19.88 -23.48 -30.84
N LYS A 171 -20.32 -23.81 -29.61
CA LYS A 171 -21.03 -25.07 -29.32
C LYS A 171 -22.41 -25.13 -30.01
N LYS A 172 -23.20 -24.05 -29.99
CA LYS A 172 -24.47 -23.92 -30.73
C LYS A 172 -24.30 -24.15 -32.23
N LYS A 173 -23.20 -23.65 -32.83
CA LYS A 173 -22.88 -23.88 -34.26
C LYS A 173 -22.43 -25.32 -34.59
N LYS A 174 -21.84 -26.05 -33.63
CA LYS A 174 -21.35 -27.43 -33.84
C LYS A 174 -22.36 -28.53 -33.51
N HIS A 175 -23.28 -28.31 -32.57
CA HIS A 175 -24.33 -29.28 -32.18
C HIS A 175 -25.66 -28.59 -31.87
N PRO A 176 -26.53 -28.36 -32.87
CA PRO A 176 -27.80 -27.65 -32.66
C PRO A 176 -28.86 -28.47 -31.88
N THR A 177 -28.75 -29.80 -31.81
CA THR A 177 -29.87 -30.68 -31.38
C THR A 177 -29.88 -31.07 -29.89
N LYS A 178 -28.92 -30.65 -29.06
CA LYS A 178 -28.82 -31.10 -27.64
C LYS A 178 -29.08 -30.01 -26.57
N LEU A 179 -29.51 -28.81 -26.97
CA LEU A 179 -29.34 -27.62 -26.15
C LEU A 179 -30.50 -27.23 -25.21
N LEU A 180 -31.63 -27.93 -25.26
CA LEU A 180 -32.79 -27.56 -24.42
C LEU A 180 -32.65 -27.94 -22.93
N GLY A 181 -31.72 -28.82 -22.55
CA GLY A 181 -31.56 -29.28 -21.16
C GLY A 181 -30.56 -28.46 -20.33
N ASP A 182 -29.53 -27.90 -20.96
CA ASP A 182 -28.40 -27.24 -20.28
C ASP A 182 -28.66 -25.76 -19.96
N GLU A 183 -29.62 -25.10 -20.63
CA GLU A 183 -29.95 -23.69 -20.37
C GLU A 183 -30.63 -23.51 -18.99
N SER A 184 -31.30 -24.53 -18.45
CA SER A 184 -31.92 -24.49 -17.11
C SER A 184 -30.96 -24.71 -15.95
N GLU A 185 -29.82 -25.39 -16.14
CA GLU A 185 -28.88 -25.67 -15.05
C GLU A 185 -27.96 -24.49 -14.72
N PHE A 186 -27.71 -23.59 -15.68
CA PHE A 186 -26.85 -22.42 -15.48
C PHE A 186 -27.57 -21.18 -14.93
N LEU A 187 -28.89 -21.08 -15.09
CA LEU A 187 -29.69 -19.99 -14.51
C LEU A 187 -29.90 -20.13 -12.99
N ILE A 188 -29.69 -21.33 -12.43
CA ILE A 188 -29.89 -21.60 -10.99
C ILE A 188 -28.63 -21.32 -10.15
N LYS A 189 -27.48 -21.06 -10.81
CA LYS A 189 -26.18 -20.90 -10.13
C LYS A 189 -25.65 -19.46 -10.12
N VAL A 190 -26.55 -18.49 -10.19
CA VAL A 190 -26.29 -17.05 -9.95
C VAL A 190 -26.80 -16.68 -8.57
#